data_AF-Q2W641-F1
#
_entry.id   AF-Q2W641-F1
#
_cell.length_a   1.000
_cell.length_b   1.000
_cell.length_c   1.000
_cell.angle_alpha   90.00
_cell.angle_beta   90.00
_cell.angle_gamma   90.00
#
_symmetry.space_group_name_H-M   'P 1'
#
loop_
_entity.id
_entity.type
_entity.pdbx_description
1 polymer ?
#
loop_
_entity_poly.entity_id
_entity_poly.type
_entity_poly.pdbx_seq_one_letter_code
_entity_poly.pdbx_strand_id
1 'polypeptide(L)'
;MSTKGTDDKNSKDTPRGSWAAVEEPSPAAAPHAVSVHATAPQDLVASERAPLMEQKPVVPPQPATHGPFDPFHPLTITLSNLPANSKAFITIRDDQNAIWSDGSGTGLVGLSIEATKDAMLFVDSFLVNARELYLQTNAVSQEIQIRLYVNTLQHDLRGRVDLPPNASVTLTSTIDRTSLIGLSSFVVEL
;
A
#
# COMPACT_ATOMS: atom_id res chain seq x y z
N MET A 1 43.57 -47.36 19.58
CA MET A 1 43.32 -46.58 18.35
C MET A 1 42.00 -45.86 18.59
N SER A 2 41.91 -44.65 19.15
CA SER A 2 42.79 -43.45 19.06
C SER A 2 42.89 -42.93 17.63
N THR A 3 42.79 -41.63 17.30
CA THR A 3 42.48 -40.38 18.04
C THR A 3 40.96 -40.05 18.00
N LYS A 4 40.32 -39.01 18.57
CA LYS A 4 40.61 -37.84 19.46
C LYS A 4 41.43 -36.62 18.97
N GLY A 5 40.74 -35.53 18.61
CA GLY A 5 41.20 -34.14 18.73
C GLY A 5 40.19 -33.13 18.15
N THR A 6 40.09 -31.85 18.52
CA THR A 6 40.56 -31.00 19.64
C THR A 6 39.83 -29.66 19.43
N ASP A 7 39.48 -28.94 20.49
CA ASP A 7 39.00 -27.54 20.42
C ASP A 7 40.00 -26.59 19.75
N ASP A 8 39.54 -25.42 19.30
CA ASP A 8 40.25 -24.18 19.69
C ASP A 8 39.36 -22.93 19.70
N LYS A 9 39.64 -22.04 20.66
CA LYS A 9 39.02 -20.71 20.83
C LYS A 9 40.06 -19.64 20.49
N ASN A 10 39.69 -18.53 19.86
CA ASN A 10 40.34 -17.27 20.23
C ASN A 10 39.53 -15.98 20.00
N SER A 11 39.79 -15.05 20.92
CA SER A 11 39.61 -13.60 20.99
C SER A 11 39.22 -12.84 19.71
N LYS A 12 38.25 -11.90 19.70
CA LYS A 12 38.13 -10.66 20.51
C LYS A 12 39.16 -9.59 20.09
N ASP A 13 38.69 -8.54 19.41
CA ASP A 13 39.09 -7.16 19.74
C ASP A 13 38.12 -6.10 19.20
N THR A 14 38.08 -4.94 19.86
CA THR A 14 37.31 -3.74 19.47
C THR A 14 38.17 -2.53 19.79
N PRO A 15 38.06 -1.40 19.06
CA PRO A 15 37.67 -0.20 19.79
C PRO A 15 36.84 0.85 19.03
N ARG A 16 35.96 1.47 19.82
CA ARG A 16 35.51 2.88 19.82
C ARG A 16 35.91 3.80 18.65
N GLY A 17 34.88 4.39 18.04
CA GLY A 17 34.91 5.74 17.50
C GLY A 17 33.74 6.57 18.07
N SER A 18 33.99 7.34 19.12
CA SER A 18 33.10 8.44 19.53
C SER A 18 33.32 9.65 18.61
N TRP A 19 32.41 10.63 18.64
CA TRP A 19 32.59 12.11 18.57
C TRP A 19 31.16 12.67 18.42
N ALA A 20 30.61 13.26 19.48
CA ALA A 20 30.67 14.69 19.83
C ALA A 20 29.48 15.47 19.23
N ALA A 21 28.69 16.10 20.11
CA ALA A 21 27.54 16.93 19.78
C ALA A 21 27.95 18.34 19.32
N VAL A 22 27.01 19.16 18.83
CA VAL A 22 26.87 20.59 19.19
C VAL A 22 25.57 21.23 18.61
N GLU A 23 24.90 21.98 19.49
CA GLU A 23 23.95 23.11 19.34
C GLU A 23 22.76 23.10 18.35
N GLU A 24 21.57 22.98 18.95
CA GLU A 24 20.40 23.83 18.66
C GLU A 24 20.62 25.26 19.23
N PRO A 25 20.16 26.31 18.53
CA PRO A 25 19.68 27.51 19.20
C PRO A 25 18.20 27.83 18.86
N SER A 26 17.43 28.10 19.92
CA SER A 26 16.01 28.49 19.90
C SER A 26 15.87 30.03 20.04
N PRO A 27 14.74 30.64 20.48
CA PRO A 27 13.85 31.37 19.58
C PRO A 27 13.68 32.88 19.87
N ALA A 28 13.18 33.66 18.90
CA ALA A 28 12.63 35.02 19.07
C ALA A 28 11.93 35.50 17.77
N ALA A 29 10.99 36.44 17.74
CA ALA A 29 9.97 36.89 18.70
C ALA A 29 8.93 37.75 17.95
N ALA A 30 7.66 37.68 18.32
CA ALA A 30 6.67 38.75 18.05
C ALA A 30 6.86 39.88 19.10
N PRO A 31 6.25 41.09 19.01
CA PRO A 31 5.11 41.51 18.18
C PRO A 31 5.25 42.92 17.55
N HIS A 32 4.17 43.49 16.97
CA HIS A 32 3.52 44.71 17.45
C HIS A 32 2.40 45.18 16.50
N ALA A 33 1.28 45.63 17.07
CA ALA A 33 0.15 46.21 16.34
C ALA A 33 0.21 47.74 16.31
N VAL A 34 -0.32 48.35 15.25
CA VAL A 34 -0.83 49.74 15.29
C VAL A 34 -2.12 49.82 14.46
N SER A 35 -3.22 50.14 15.13
CA SER A 35 -4.47 50.57 14.47
C SER A 35 -4.35 52.03 14.04
N VAL A 36 -4.90 52.38 12.87
CA VAL A 36 -5.14 53.78 12.49
C VAL A 36 -6.62 53.94 12.13
N HIS A 37 -7.20 55.07 12.48
CA HIS A 37 -8.65 55.28 12.57
C HIS A 37 -9.12 56.39 11.60
N ALA A 38 -10.43 56.36 11.26
CA ALA A 38 -11.17 57.37 10.47
C ALA A 38 -10.74 57.52 8.99
N THR A 39 -11.63 57.63 8.00
CA THR A 39 -12.78 58.55 7.95
C THR A 39 -13.76 58.11 6.83
N ALA A 40 -15.06 58.12 7.10
CA ALA A 40 -16.14 58.15 6.10
C ALA A 40 -16.69 59.60 6.04
N PRO A 41 -17.47 60.04 5.02
CA PRO A 41 -18.21 59.25 4.02
C PRO A 41 -18.14 59.79 2.55
N GLN A 42 -18.73 59.07 1.58
CA GLN A 42 -19.79 59.60 0.68
C GLN A 42 -20.30 58.57 -0.37
N ASP A 43 -21.47 58.91 -0.93
CA ASP A 43 -22.10 58.46 -2.18
C ASP A 43 -22.60 57.01 -2.40
N LEU A 44 -23.90 56.85 -2.11
CA LEU A 44 -24.95 56.59 -3.12
C LEU A 44 -24.52 55.99 -4.48
N VAL A 45 -24.61 54.65 -4.60
CA VAL A 45 -25.14 54.01 -5.82
C VAL A 45 -26.03 52.84 -5.41
N ALA A 46 -27.15 52.64 -6.11
CA ALA A 46 -28.10 51.58 -5.79
C ALA A 46 -27.55 50.18 -6.15
N SER A 47 -27.46 49.29 -5.16
CA SER A 47 -27.26 47.86 -5.44
C SER A 47 -28.55 47.21 -5.89
N GLU A 48 -28.58 46.77 -7.16
CA GLU A 48 -29.61 45.89 -7.68
C GLU A 48 -29.79 44.65 -6.78
N ARG A 49 -31.05 44.30 -6.51
CA ARG A 49 -31.38 43.04 -5.86
C ARG A 49 -31.13 41.90 -6.84
N ALA A 50 -30.02 41.19 -6.66
CA ALA A 50 -29.78 39.93 -7.35
C ALA A 50 -30.97 38.98 -7.13
N PRO A 51 -31.43 38.26 -8.17
CA PRO A 51 -32.53 37.32 -8.03
C PRO A 51 -32.13 36.17 -7.09
N LEU A 52 -33.09 35.75 -6.27
CA LEU A 52 -32.92 34.66 -5.32
C LEU A 52 -32.61 33.37 -6.10
N MET A 53 -31.35 32.89 -6.05
CA MET A 53 -31.00 31.60 -6.64
C MET A 53 -31.76 30.49 -5.90
N GLU A 54 -32.66 29.82 -6.59
CA GLU A 54 -33.22 28.55 -6.14
C GLU A 54 -32.07 27.57 -5.90
N GLN A 55 -31.83 27.25 -4.62
CA GLN A 55 -30.92 26.18 -4.24
C GLN A 55 -31.54 24.86 -4.70
N LYS A 56 -31.16 24.43 -5.90
CA LYS A 56 -31.43 23.09 -6.40
C LYS A 56 -31.00 22.10 -5.31
N PRO A 57 -31.88 21.21 -4.82
CA PRO A 57 -31.55 20.33 -3.71
C PRO A 57 -30.24 19.60 -3.96
N VAL A 58 -29.30 19.72 -3.03
CA VAL A 58 -28.07 18.91 -3.02
C VAL A 58 -28.51 17.49 -2.70
N VAL A 59 -28.80 16.73 -3.76
CA VAL A 59 -29.02 15.29 -3.68
C VAL A 59 -27.74 14.71 -3.08
N PRO A 60 -27.79 14.05 -1.90
CA PRO A 60 -26.63 13.35 -1.38
C PRO A 60 -26.10 12.38 -2.44
N PRO A 61 -24.77 12.24 -2.62
CA PRO A 61 -24.24 11.26 -3.56
C PRO A 61 -24.84 9.90 -3.19
N GLN A 62 -25.69 9.37 -4.07
CA GLN A 62 -26.25 8.05 -3.90
C GLN A 62 -25.07 7.07 -3.90
N PRO A 63 -25.00 6.11 -2.97
CA PRO A 63 -23.99 5.07 -3.06
C PRO A 63 -24.15 4.41 -4.42
N ALA A 64 -23.05 4.30 -5.17
CA ALA A 64 -23.08 3.72 -6.50
C ALA A 64 -23.67 2.32 -6.40
N THR A 65 -24.90 2.14 -6.89
CA THR A 65 -25.53 0.82 -6.94
C THR A 65 -24.81 0.06 -8.03
N HIS A 66 -23.77 -0.69 -7.64
CA HIS A 66 -23.00 -1.56 -8.52
C HIS A 66 -23.98 -2.37 -9.38
N GLY A 67 -23.85 -2.24 -10.70
CA GLY A 67 -24.69 -3.01 -11.61
C GLY A 67 -24.46 -4.51 -11.40
N PRO A 68 -25.39 -5.38 -11.83
CA PRO A 68 -25.28 -6.84 -11.65
C PRO A 68 -24.11 -7.51 -12.43
N PHE A 69 -23.21 -6.71 -13.00
CA PHE A 69 -22.05 -7.13 -13.79
C PHE A 69 -20.84 -6.20 -13.55
N ASP A 70 -20.59 -5.81 -12.30
CA ASP A 70 -19.37 -5.06 -11.97
C ASP A 70 -18.16 -6.01 -12.09
N PRO A 71 -17.17 -5.75 -12.98
CA PRO A 71 -16.12 -6.73 -13.28
C PRO A 71 -15.00 -6.74 -12.24
N PHE A 72 -15.14 -6.02 -11.13
CA PHE A 72 -14.09 -5.85 -10.10
C PHE A 72 -14.27 -6.83 -8.95
N HIS A 73 -13.45 -7.88 -8.94
CA HIS A 73 -13.47 -8.90 -7.89
C HIS A 73 -12.41 -8.58 -6.83
N PRO A 74 -12.77 -8.44 -5.54
CA PRO A 74 -11.81 -8.15 -4.50
C PRO A 74 -10.89 -9.36 -4.26
N LEU A 75 -9.58 -9.11 -4.19
CA LEU A 75 -8.57 -10.13 -3.95
C LEU A 75 -7.61 -9.68 -2.84
N THR A 76 -7.43 -10.55 -1.84
CA THR A 76 -6.40 -10.40 -0.81
C THR A 76 -5.25 -11.36 -1.09
N ILE A 77 -4.05 -10.80 -1.22
CA ILE A 77 -2.80 -11.53 -1.41
C ILE A 77 -1.98 -11.38 -0.13
N THR A 78 -1.84 -12.46 0.62
CA THR A 78 -1.01 -12.52 1.83
C THR A 78 0.30 -13.22 1.49
N LEU A 79 1.41 -12.49 1.51
CA LEU A 79 2.77 -13.02 1.40
C LEU A 79 3.32 -13.25 2.82
N SER A 80 3.90 -14.43 3.08
CA SER A 80 4.41 -14.79 4.40
C SER A 80 5.86 -15.29 4.35
N ASN A 81 6.59 -15.07 5.44
CA ASN A 81 7.99 -15.49 5.64
C ASN A 81 8.95 -15.00 4.53
N LEU A 82 8.82 -13.75 4.10
CA LEU A 82 9.71 -13.14 3.11
C LEU A 82 11.09 -12.85 3.73
N PRO A 83 12.19 -13.42 3.20
CA PRO A 83 13.54 -13.08 3.67
C PRO A 83 13.90 -11.62 3.38
N ALA A 84 14.95 -11.09 4.02
CA ALA A 84 15.51 -9.78 3.68
C ALA A 84 16.09 -9.76 2.25
N ASN A 85 15.97 -8.64 1.56
CA ASN A 85 16.46 -8.44 0.18
C ASN A 85 15.89 -9.46 -0.82
N SER A 86 14.69 -9.97 -0.55
CA SER A 86 14.04 -10.99 -1.37
C SER A 86 13.00 -10.38 -2.32
N LYS A 87 12.60 -11.15 -3.33
CA LYS A 87 11.71 -10.71 -4.42
C LYS A 87 10.59 -11.72 -4.60
N ALA A 88 9.36 -11.24 -4.66
CA ALA A 88 8.17 -12.01 -4.99
C ALA A 88 7.55 -11.45 -6.28
N PHE A 89 7.16 -12.34 -7.19
CA PHE A 89 6.46 -12.01 -8.43
C PHE A 89 5.15 -12.79 -8.50
N ILE A 90 4.07 -12.12 -8.89
CA ILE A 90 2.77 -12.73 -9.16
C ILE A 90 2.32 -12.24 -10.53
N THR A 91 2.07 -13.16 -11.46
CA THR A 91 1.69 -12.84 -12.83
C THR A 91 0.38 -13.48 -13.20
N ILE A 92 -0.52 -12.71 -13.79
CA ILE A 92 -1.71 -13.20 -14.49
C ILE A 92 -1.25 -13.79 -15.82
N ARG A 93 -1.79 -14.94 -16.23
CA ARG A 93 -1.45 -15.54 -17.53
C ARG A 93 -1.80 -14.63 -18.71
N ASP A 94 -1.10 -14.84 -19.81
CA ASP A 94 -1.30 -14.16 -21.09
C ASP A 94 -2.65 -14.48 -21.75
N ASP A 95 -3.14 -15.72 -21.61
CA ASP A 95 -4.44 -16.18 -22.13
C ASP A 95 -5.69 -15.71 -21.35
N GLN A 96 -5.50 -14.95 -20.26
CA GLN A 96 -6.59 -14.33 -19.51
C GLN A 96 -6.91 -12.95 -20.08
N ASN A 97 -8.13 -12.45 -19.89
CA ASN A 97 -8.48 -11.04 -20.07
C ASN A 97 -8.43 -10.25 -18.75
N ALA A 98 -8.19 -10.94 -17.62
CA ALA A 98 -8.06 -10.33 -16.31
C ALA A 98 -6.85 -9.38 -16.20
N ILE A 99 -7.05 -8.28 -15.48
CA ILE A 99 -5.99 -7.35 -15.08
C ILE A 99 -6.07 -6.99 -13.59
N TRP A 100 -4.94 -6.65 -12.99
CA TRP A 100 -4.91 -6.00 -11.68
C TRP A 100 -5.54 -4.61 -11.77
N SER A 101 -6.30 -4.22 -10.74
CA SER A 101 -7.05 -2.97 -10.71
C SER A 101 -7.20 -2.42 -9.29
N ASP A 102 -7.34 -1.11 -9.21
CA ASP A 102 -7.77 -0.34 -8.04
C ASP A 102 -9.31 -0.29 -7.89
N GLY A 103 -10.05 -1.07 -8.69
CA GLY A 103 -11.50 -1.19 -8.62
C GLY A 103 -12.26 -0.07 -9.33
N SER A 104 -13.53 0.09 -8.98
CA SER A 104 -14.37 1.21 -9.40
C SER A 104 -14.04 2.43 -8.53
N GLY A 105 -13.56 3.52 -9.14
CA GLY A 105 -12.98 4.71 -8.48
C GLY A 105 -13.93 5.59 -7.64
N THR A 106 -15.01 5.02 -7.10
CA THR A 106 -15.96 5.68 -6.19
C THR A 106 -15.80 5.25 -4.72
N GLY A 107 -14.84 4.37 -4.41
CA GLY A 107 -14.53 3.85 -3.06
C GLY A 107 -13.16 4.28 -2.52
N LEU A 108 -12.99 4.25 -1.20
CA LEU A 108 -11.88 4.94 -0.50
C LEU A 108 -10.49 4.30 -0.60
N VAL A 109 -10.35 3.02 -0.94
CA VAL A 109 -9.05 2.36 -1.12
C VAL A 109 -9.15 1.31 -2.22
N GLY A 110 -8.51 1.56 -3.36
CA GLY A 110 -8.45 0.61 -4.47
C GLY A 110 -7.30 -0.41 -4.37
N LEU A 111 -6.20 0.01 -3.75
CA LEU A 111 -5.02 -0.79 -3.49
C LEU A 111 -4.50 -0.47 -2.09
N SER A 112 -4.40 -1.47 -1.22
CA SER A 112 -3.76 -1.35 0.09
C SER A 112 -2.60 -2.33 0.22
N ILE A 113 -1.56 -1.91 0.95
CA ILE A 113 -0.46 -2.76 1.36
C ILE A 113 -0.18 -2.50 2.85
N GLU A 114 -0.16 -3.55 3.65
CA GLU A 114 0.01 -3.47 5.10
C GLU A 114 0.89 -4.61 5.62
N ALA A 115 1.61 -4.37 6.72
CA ALA A 115 2.25 -5.41 7.50
C ALA A 115 1.29 -5.82 8.63
N THR A 116 0.88 -7.08 8.65
CA THR A 116 -0.12 -7.58 9.61
C THR A 116 0.50 -8.20 10.86
N LYS A 117 1.78 -8.61 10.78
CA LYS A 117 2.53 -9.26 11.87
C LYS A 117 3.85 -8.57 12.24
N ASP A 118 4.31 -7.64 11.42
CA ASP A 118 5.52 -6.85 11.67
C ASP A 118 5.15 -5.43 12.15
N ALA A 119 6.02 -4.81 12.95
CA ALA A 119 5.77 -3.47 13.49
C ALA A 119 5.85 -2.34 12.44
N MET A 120 6.40 -2.63 11.25
CA MET A 120 6.48 -1.72 10.11
C MET A 120 6.53 -2.51 8.80
N LEU A 121 6.20 -1.86 7.68
CA LEU A 121 6.22 -2.46 6.35
C LEU A 121 7.64 -2.46 5.75
N PHE A 122 8.25 -3.63 5.66
CA PHE A 122 9.63 -3.82 5.18
C PHE A 122 9.75 -3.96 3.65
N VAL A 123 9.21 -2.99 2.92
CA VAL A 123 9.20 -2.98 1.44
C VAL A 123 10.23 -1.98 0.90
N ASP A 124 11.02 -2.44 -0.07
CA ASP A 124 12.00 -1.66 -0.82
C ASP A 124 11.43 -1.18 -2.16
N SER A 125 10.69 -2.06 -2.84
CA SER A 125 10.04 -1.77 -4.12
C SER A 125 8.73 -2.53 -4.23
N PHE A 126 7.71 -1.87 -4.78
CA PHE A 126 6.40 -2.45 -5.04
C PHE A 126 5.87 -1.89 -6.36
N LEU A 127 5.48 -2.78 -7.28
CA LEU A 127 4.98 -2.43 -8.60
C LEU A 127 3.73 -3.26 -8.91
N VAL A 128 2.72 -2.61 -9.47
CA VAL A 128 1.52 -3.27 -10.00
C VAL A 128 1.32 -2.76 -11.43
N ASN A 129 1.59 -3.63 -12.40
CA ASN A 129 1.25 -3.44 -13.81
C ASN A 129 -0.12 -4.08 -14.10
N ALA A 130 -0.59 -4.03 -15.34
CA ALA A 130 -1.86 -4.67 -15.72
C ALA A 130 -1.92 -6.18 -15.41
N ARG A 131 -0.79 -6.91 -15.48
CA ARG A 131 -0.75 -8.38 -15.26
C ARG A 131 0.34 -8.86 -14.32
N GLU A 132 1.13 -7.96 -13.78
CA GLU A 132 2.31 -8.29 -12.98
C GLU A 132 2.24 -7.53 -11.67
N LEU A 133 2.45 -8.24 -10.56
CA LEU A 133 2.67 -7.66 -9.25
C LEU A 133 4.06 -8.09 -8.79
N TYR A 134 4.89 -7.11 -8.45
CA TYR A 134 6.24 -7.31 -7.95
C TYR A 134 6.38 -6.68 -6.58
N LEU A 135 7.02 -7.40 -5.66
CA LEU A 135 7.39 -6.89 -4.35
C LEU A 135 8.84 -7.28 -4.03
N GLN A 136 9.61 -6.32 -3.54
CA GLN A 136 10.94 -6.54 -2.99
C GLN A 136 10.97 -6.05 -1.53
N THR A 137 11.54 -6.85 -0.63
CA THR A 137 11.74 -6.48 0.78
C THR A 137 13.15 -5.94 1.04
N ASN A 138 13.30 -5.06 2.03
CA ASN A 138 14.61 -4.64 2.54
C ASN A 138 15.05 -5.41 3.80
N ALA A 139 14.10 -5.91 4.59
CA ALA A 139 14.33 -6.74 5.77
C ALA A 139 13.45 -8.00 5.76
N VAL A 140 13.62 -8.87 6.76
CA VAL A 140 12.74 -10.03 6.93
C VAL A 140 11.35 -9.53 7.31
N SER A 141 10.33 -10.03 6.61
CA SER A 141 8.93 -9.78 6.94
C SER A 141 8.19 -11.09 7.18
N GLN A 142 7.48 -11.17 8.30
CA GLN A 142 6.65 -12.32 8.65
C GLN A 142 5.40 -12.38 7.78
N GLU A 143 4.75 -11.24 7.54
CA GLU A 143 3.52 -11.17 6.74
C GLU A 143 3.25 -9.78 6.17
N ILE A 144 3.13 -9.72 4.85
CA ILE A 144 2.66 -8.56 4.09
C ILE A 144 1.32 -8.94 3.46
N GLN A 145 0.30 -8.15 3.72
CA GLN A 145 -1.01 -8.28 3.09
C GLN A 145 -1.22 -7.17 2.07
N ILE A 146 -1.58 -7.56 0.85
CA ILE A 146 -1.94 -6.67 -0.24
C ILE A 146 -3.42 -6.91 -0.55
N ARG A 147 -4.22 -5.86 -0.64
CA ARG A 147 -5.63 -5.95 -1.05
C ARG A 147 -5.83 -5.07 -2.28
N LEU A 148 -6.43 -5.64 -3.31
CA LEU A 148 -6.70 -4.98 -4.59
C LEU A 148 -7.91 -5.62 -5.26
N TYR A 149 -8.23 -5.16 -6.47
CA TYR A 149 -9.25 -5.77 -7.31
C TYR A 149 -8.64 -6.45 -8.54
N VAL A 150 -9.38 -7.40 -9.08
CA VAL A 150 -9.14 -8.01 -10.39
C VAL A 150 -10.27 -7.55 -11.29
N ASN A 151 -9.96 -6.84 -12.37
CA ASN A 151 -10.96 -6.48 -13.38
C ASN A 151 -11.04 -7.61 -14.41
N THR A 152 -12.14 -8.37 -14.38
CA THR A 152 -12.42 -9.45 -15.34
C THR A 152 -13.90 -9.84 -15.40
N LEU A 153 -14.31 -10.40 -16.54
CA LEU A 153 -15.59 -11.11 -16.71
C LEU A 153 -15.45 -12.64 -16.57
N GLN A 154 -14.25 -13.12 -16.24
CA GLN A 154 -13.97 -14.55 -16.04
C GLN A 154 -14.28 -14.96 -14.60
N HIS A 155 -14.79 -16.17 -14.41
CA HIS A 155 -15.08 -16.73 -13.08
C HIS A 155 -13.83 -17.17 -12.31
N ASP A 156 -12.70 -17.36 -13.01
CA ASP A 156 -11.44 -17.74 -12.40
C ASP A 156 -10.29 -16.83 -12.84
N LEU A 157 -9.35 -16.62 -11.93
CA LEU A 157 -8.07 -15.98 -12.16
C LEU A 157 -6.98 -17.03 -12.24
N ARG A 158 -6.25 -17.06 -13.37
CA ARG A 158 -5.12 -17.99 -13.58
C ARG A 158 -3.80 -17.25 -13.71
N GLY A 159 -2.77 -17.80 -13.09
CA GLY A 159 -1.47 -17.13 -13.03
C GLY A 159 -0.30 -18.00 -12.61
N ARG A 160 0.82 -17.35 -12.33
CA ARG A 160 2.03 -17.93 -11.74
C ARG A 160 2.53 -17.08 -10.59
N VAL A 161 3.25 -17.71 -9.69
CA VAL A 161 3.93 -17.10 -8.57
C VAL A 161 5.38 -17.57 -8.60
N ASP A 162 6.31 -16.63 -8.42
CA ASP A 162 7.71 -16.91 -8.13
C ASP A 162 8.04 -16.30 -6.77
N LEU A 163 8.41 -17.14 -5.80
CA LEU A 163 8.68 -16.79 -4.41
C LEU A 163 10.09 -17.19 -4.00
N PRO A 164 10.72 -16.43 -3.10
CA PRO A 164 12.01 -16.83 -2.53
C PRO A 164 11.83 -18.10 -1.67
N PRO A 165 12.91 -18.87 -1.42
CA PRO A 165 12.86 -20.06 -0.58
C PRO A 165 12.24 -19.78 0.80
N ASN A 166 11.40 -20.71 1.26
CA ASN A 166 10.64 -20.67 2.51
C ASN A 166 9.51 -19.62 2.60
N ALA A 167 9.34 -18.74 1.61
CA ALA A 167 8.16 -17.88 1.54
C ALA A 167 6.95 -18.62 0.96
N SER A 168 5.76 -18.17 1.36
CA SER A 168 4.48 -18.63 0.83
C SER A 168 3.62 -17.43 0.42
N VAL A 169 2.68 -17.68 -0.49
CA VAL A 169 1.60 -16.73 -0.80
C VAL A 169 0.26 -17.41 -0.59
N THR A 170 -0.73 -16.65 -0.13
CA THR A 170 -2.13 -17.05 -0.11
C THR A 170 -2.94 -16.02 -0.87
N LEU A 171 -3.61 -16.44 -1.93
CA LEU A 171 -4.58 -15.65 -2.67
C LEU A 171 -5.97 -16.01 -2.11
N THR A 172 -6.76 -15.00 -1.75
CA THR A 172 -8.09 -15.16 -1.15
C THR A 172 -9.06 -14.22 -1.88
N SER A 173 -10.07 -14.78 -2.53
CA SER A 173 -11.19 -14.07 -3.13
C SER A 173 -12.38 -14.04 -2.15
N THR A 174 -13.58 -13.74 -2.66
CA THR A 174 -14.81 -13.82 -1.85
C THR A 174 -15.23 -15.27 -1.58
N ILE A 175 -14.91 -16.20 -2.48
CA ILE A 175 -15.43 -17.57 -2.51
C ILE A 175 -14.35 -18.67 -2.44
N ASP A 176 -13.09 -18.35 -2.73
CA ASP A 176 -11.98 -19.30 -2.81
C ASP A 176 -10.71 -18.80 -2.11
N ARG A 177 -9.83 -19.74 -1.74
CA ARG A 177 -8.54 -19.49 -1.10
C ARG A 177 -7.51 -20.53 -1.52
N THR A 178 -6.48 -20.07 -2.24
CA THR A 178 -5.36 -20.90 -2.70
C THR A 178 -4.05 -20.46 -2.05
N SER A 179 -3.31 -21.40 -1.44
CA SER A 179 -1.98 -21.18 -0.85
C SER A 179 -0.88 -21.92 -1.62
N LEU A 180 0.27 -21.26 -1.83
CA LEU A 180 1.34 -21.69 -2.74
C LEU A 180 2.72 -21.40 -2.14
N ILE A 181 3.74 -22.10 -2.62
CA ILE A 181 5.16 -21.94 -2.23
C ILE A 181 6.07 -21.96 -3.46
N GLY A 182 7.21 -21.27 -3.37
CA GLY A 182 8.24 -21.24 -4.42
C GLY A 182 7.69 -20.85 -5.80
N LEU A 183 8.20 -21.51 -6.85
CA LEU A 183 7.72 -21.35 -8.22
C LEU A 183 6.50 -22.25 -8.46
N SER A 184 5.30 -21.64 -8.55
CA SER A 184 4.02 -22.35 -8.68
C SER A 184 3.10 -21.71 -9.73
N SER A 185 2.17 -22.49 -10.28
CA SER A 185 1.03 -21.98 -11.05
C SER A 185 -0.24 -22.02 -10.20
N PHE A 186 -1.20 -21.14 -10.49
CA PHE A 186 -2.43 -21.03 -9.71
C PHE A 186 -3.70 -20.85 -10.55
N VAL A 187 -4.81 -21.23 -9.93
CA VAL A 187 -6.19 -20.92 -10.33
C VAL A 187 -6.90 -20.52 -9.03
N VAL A 188 -7.68 -19.44 -9.07
CA VAL A 188 -8.52 -18.97 -7.94
C VAL A 188 -9.90 -18.60 -8.51
N GLU A 189 -10.98 -19.11 -7.91
CA GLU A 189 -12.35 -18.68 -8.26
C GLU A 189 -12.62 -17.29 -7.66
N LEU A 190 -13.33 -16.40 -8.36
CA LEU A 190 -13.45 -14.97 -7.99
C LEU A 190 -14.78 -14.62 -7.31
#